data_AF-A0A9N9VB54-F1
#
_entry.id   AF-A0A9N9VB54-F1
#
_cell.length_a   1.000
_cell.length_b   1.000
_cell.length_c   1.000
_cell.angle_alpha   90.00
_cell.angle_beta   90.00
_cell.angle_gamma   90.00
#
_symmetry.space_group_name_H-M   'P 1'
#
loop_
_entity.id
_entity.type
_entity.pdbx_description
1 polymer ?
#
loop_
_entity_poly.entity_id
_entity_poly.type
_entity_poly.pdbx_seq_one_letter_code
_entity_poly.pdbx_strand_id
1 'polypeptide(L)'
;MAESRFPFEQYMSEAFIESAGAILFRLASREICVLHVLDSDEYVLAKGRRNCGESRQTAALRELTEETGFSGRILPLNMHTRSPPTVETEKLDDGARFYQGITEPLALQIRRRSDSEVKLIWWYAATVDETIPPVESLEKDKFAVHFFSYSDVLDKLTFRTDREMVKKAIDLVEETYEQGLIHPL
;
A
#
# COMPACT_ATOMS: atom_id res chain seq x y z
N MET A 1 6.35 -25.95 -30.10
CA MET A 1 6.61 -25.15 -28.88
C MET A 1 5.84 -25.80 -27.75
N ALA A 2 6.40 -25.89 -26.54
CA ALA A 2 5.66 -26.43 -25.40
C ALA A 2 4.66 -25.38 -24.90
N GLU A 3 3.39 -25.76 -24.80
CA GLU A 3 2.37 -24.90 -24.20
C GLU A 3 2.41 -25.02 -22.68
N SER A 4 2.15 -23.91 -21.98
CA SER A 4 2.04 -23.92 -20.52
C SER A 4 0.92 -24.87 -20.09
N ARG A 5 1.16 -25.63 -19.02
CA ARG A 5 0.14 -26.50 -18.41
C ARG A 5 -0.92 -25.72 -17.62
N PHE A 6 -0.69 -24.43 -17.39
CA PHE A 6 -1.56 -23.55 -16.60
C PHE A 6 -1.97 -22.33 -17.42
N PRO A 7 -3.23 -21.84 -17.28
CA PRO A 7 -3.64 -20.56 -17.85
C PRO A 7 -2.72 -19.44 -17.38
N PHE A 8 -2.24 -18.61 -18.31
CA PHE A 8 -1.40 -17.46 -18.01
C PHE A 8 -1.69 -16.29 -18.97
N GLU A 9 -1.44 -15.08 -18.49
CA GLU A 9 -1.44 -13.85 -19.29
C GLU A 9 -0.02 -13.26 -19.26
N GLN A 10 0.44 -12.74 -20.39
CA GLN A 10 1.77 -12.12 -20.51
C GLN A 10 1.63 -10.73 -21.14
N TYR A 11 2.22 -9.73 -20.48
CA TYR A 11 2.27 -8.35 -20.94
C TYR A 11 3.74 -7.96 -21.14
N MET A 12 4.06 -7.34 -22.29
CA MET A 12 5.37 -6.72 -22.51
C MET A 12 5.46 -5.38 -21.77
N SER A 13 6.66 -4.82 -21.64
CA SER A 13 6.93 -3.62 -20.85
C SER A 13 6.05 -2.41 -21.17
N GLU A 14 5.68 -2.25 -22.43
CA GLU A 14 4.83 -1.18 -22.97
C GLU A 14 3.34 -1.41 -22.70
N ALA A 15 2.97 -2.62 -22.31
CA ALA A 15 1.60 -3.09 -22.10
C ALA A 15 1.20 -3.12 -20.62
N PHE A 16 2.09 -2.72 -19.70
CA PHE A 16 1.73 -2.59 -18.29
C PHE A 16 2.26 -1.32 -17.64
N ILE A 17 1.49 -0.82 -16.68
CA ILE A 17 1.89 0.26 -15.78
C ILE A 17 2.12 -0.33 -14.40
N GLU A 18 3.31 -0.12 -13.86
CA GLU A 18 3.59 -0.42 -12.47
C GLU A 18 3.40 0.84 -11.60
N SER A 19 2.67 0.67 -10.51
CA SER A 19 2.39 1.71 -9.54
C SER A 19 2.57 1.17 -8.13
N ALA A 20 2.78 2.07 -7.18
CA ALA A 20 2.84 1.75 -5.78
C ALA A 20 2.09 2.81 -4.98
N GLY A 21 1.48 2.39 -3.87
CA GLY A 21 0.76 3.25 -2.96
C GLY A 21 0.87 2.76 -1.53
N ALA A 22 0.47 3.59 -0.59
CA ALA A 22 0.52 3.26 0.82
C ALA A 22 -0.72 3.71 1.57
N ILE A 23 -1.15 2.86 2.51
CA ILE A 23 -2.13 3.23 3.53
C ILE A 23 -1.34 3.90 4.65
N LEU A 24 -1.53 5.21 4.80
CA LEU A 24 -0.77 6.01 5.76
C LEU A 24 -1.49 6.07 7.10
N PHE A 25 -0.94 5.39 8.08
CA PHE A 25 -1.44 5.36 9.45
C PHE A 25 -0.84 6.50 10.27
N ARG A 26 -1.69 7.18 11.04
CA ARG A 26 -1.27 7.93 12.24
C ARG A 26 -1.59 7.06 13.45
N LEU A 27 -0.57 6.36 13.95
CA LEU A 27 -0.74 5.35 15.00
C LEU A 27 -1.24 5.96 16.32
N ALA A 28 -0.70 7.12 16.71
CA ALA A 28 -1.02 7.75 18.01
C ALA A 28 -2.51 8.11 18.18
N SER A 29 -3.17 8.53 17.09
CA SER A 29 -4.60 8.88 17.09
C SER A 29 -5.49 7.81 16.46
N ARG A 30 -4.92 6.69 16.00
CA ARG A 30 -5.62 5.62 15.27
C ARG A 30 -6.41 6.15 14.07
N GLU A 31 -5.71 6.91 13.23
CA GLU A 31 -6.28 7.49 12.01
C GLU A 31 -5.56 6.99 10.76
N ILE A 32 -6.23 7.09 9.62
CA ILE A 32 -5.69 6.81 8.29
C ILE A 32 -5.88 8.04 7.41
N CYS A 33 -4.83 8.39 6.66
CA CYS A 33 -4.87 9.45 5.67
C CYS A 33 -5.62 8.99 4.40
N VAL A 34 -6.53 9.83 3.92
CA VAL A 34 -7.31 9.64 2.70
C VAL A 34 -7.28 10.92 1.88
N LEU A 35 -7.18 10.76 0.57
CA LEU A 35 -7.29 11.84 -0.41
C LEU A 35 -8.75 11.97 -0.86
N HIS A 36 -9.29 13.17 -0.82
CA HIS A 36 -10.55 13.54 -1.45
C HIS A 36 -10.26 14.17 -2.82
N VAL A 37 -10.64 13.47 -3.88
CA VAL A 37 -10.53 13.93 -5.27
C VAL A 37 -11.59 14.99 -5.53
N LEU A 38 -11.16 16.24 -5.69
CA LEU A 38 -12.06 17.39 -5.74
C LEU A 38 -13.02 17.37 -6.94
N ASP A 39 -12.54 16.88 -8.09
CA ASP A 39 -13.32 16.85 -9.33
C ASP A 39 -14.39 15.75 -9.36
N SER A 40 -14.13 14.60 -8.73
CA SER A 40 -15.01 13.41 -8.78
C SER A 40 -15.77 13.14 -7.48
N ASP A 41 -15.47 13.89 -6.41
CA ASP A 41 -16.00 13.65 -5.06
C ASP A 41 -15.70 12.22 -4.55
N GLU A 42 -14.52 11.69 -4.93
CA GLU A 42 -14.09 10.35 -4.57
C GLU A 42 -13.07 10.38 -3.43
N TYR A 43 -13.14 9.42 -2.52
CA TYR A 43 -12.19 9.23 -1.43
C TYR A 43 -11.30 8.03 -1.73
N VAL A 44 -10.01 8.29 -1.90
CA VAL A 44 -9.01 7.32 -2.38
C VAL A 44 -7.74 7.34 -1.54
N LEU A 45 -6.93 6.30 -1.72
CA LEU A 45 -5.60 6.21 -1.11
C LEU A 45 -4.52 6.77 -2.06
N ALA A 46 -3.45 7.25 -1.45
CA ALA A 46 -2.30 7.81 -2.16
C ALA A 46 -1.52 6.71 -2.91
N LYS A 47 -1.25 6.95 -4.20
CA LYS A 47 -0.53 6.02 -5.09
C LYS A 47 -0.13 6.74 -6.38
N GLY A 48 0.96 6.28 -6.98
CA GLY A 48 1.29 6.68 -8.34
C GLY A 48 2.30 5.77 -9.01
N ARG A 49 2.86 6.23 -10.12
CA ARG A 49 3.64 5.37 -11.02
C ARG A 49 5.04 5.21 -10.45
N ARG A 50 5.60 4.01 -10.60
CA ARG A 50 7.00 3.77 -10.27
C ARG A 50 7.89 4.35 -11.36
N ASN A 51 8.94 5.08 -10.98
CA ASN A 51 9.95 5.58 -11.91
C ASN A 51 10.95 4.48 -12.33
N CYS A 52 11.63 4.67 -13.46
CA CYS A 52 12.68 3.74 -13.91
C CYS A 52 13.79 3.62 -12.85
N GLY A 53 14.15 2.39 -12.48
CA GLY A 53 15.15 2.12 -11.43
C GLY A 53 14.69 2.35 -9.98
N GLU A 54 13.49 2.89 -9.75
CA GLU A 54 12.95 3.12 -8.41
C GLU A 54 12.41 1.82 -7.80
N SER A 55 12.57 1.63 -6.48
CA SER A 55 11.95 0.51 -5.75
C SER A 55 10.45 0.76 -5.53
N ARG A 56 9.66 -0.28 -5.32
CA ARG A 56 8.21 -0.14 -5.06
C ARG A 56 7.94 0.61 -3.75
N GLN A 57 8.72 0.31 -2.70
CA GLN A 57 8.61 1.03 -1.42
C GLN A 57 8.96 2.51 -1.57
N THR A 58 10.04 2.83 -2.30
CA THR A 58 10.45 4.21 -2.56
C THR A 58 9.35 4.96 -3.33
N ALA A 59 8.79 4.34 -4.37
CA ALA A 59 7.67 4.92 -5.11
C ALA A 59 6.45 5.17 -4.23
N ALA A 60 6.06 4.20 -3.39
CA ALA A 60 4.92 4.37 -2.49
C ALA A 60 5.09 5.54 -1.53
N LEU A 61 6.29 5.71 -0.93
CA LEU A 61 6.57 6.81 -0.01
C LEU A 61 6.68 8.16 -0.72
N ARG A 62 7.28 8.20 -1.92
CA ARG A 62 7.36 9.41 -2.74
C ARG A 62 5.97 9.90 -3.12
N GLU A 63 5.15 9.04 -3.73
CA GLU A 63 3.79 9.38 -4.17
C GLU A 63 2.90 9.80 -2.99
N LEU A 64 3.04 9.12 -1.85
CA LEU A 64 2.39 9.52 -0.61
C LEU A 64 2.77 10.94 -0.19
N THR A 65 4.05 11.30 -0.26
CA THR A 65 4.52 12.65 0.09
C THR A 65 4.02 13.68 -0.92
N GLU A 66 4.08 13.37 -2.22
CA GLU A 66 3.64 14.24 -3.30
C GLU A 66 2.14 14.54 -3.23
N GLU A 67 1.30 13.54 -2.99
CA GLU A 67 -0.16 13.70 -2.97
C GLU A 67 -0.69 14.21 -1.61
N THR A 68 -0.09 13.80 -0.48
CA THR A 68 -0.61 14.14 0.86
C THR A 68 0.13 15.30 1.54
N GLY A 69 1.38 15.58 1.14
CA GLY A 69 2.28 16.48 1.86
C GLY A 69 2.89 15.90 3.16
N PHE A 70 2.48 14.71 3.59
CA PHE A 70 3.03 14.07 4.79
C PHE A 70 4.22 13.17 4.44
N SER A 71 5.28 13.26 5.23
CA SER A 71 6.37 12.28 5.18
C SER A 71 5.98 11.02 5.96
N GLY A 72 6.48 9.86 5.53
CA GLY A 72 6.26 8.60 6.22
C GLY A 72 7.36 7.58 6.00
N ARG A 73 7.23 6.46 6.72
CA ARG A 73 8.09 5.28 6.56
C ARG A 73 7.22 4.04 6.38
N ILE A 74 7.72 3.04 5.65
CA ILE A 74 7.04 1.75 5.55
C ILE A 74 6.90 1.18 6.96
N LEU A 75 5.70 0.71 7.29
CA LEU A 75 5.35 0.15 8.58
C LEU A 75 5.56 -1.36 8.52
N PRO A 76 6.53 -1.93 9.28
CA PRO A 76 6.73 -3.37 9.33
C PRO A 76 5.51 -4.09 9.92
N LEU A 77 5.06 -5.18 9.31
CA LEU A 77 3.88 -5.93 9.77
C LEU A 77 4.20 -7.39 10.06
N ASN A 78 3.47 -7.96 11.02
CA ASN A 78 3.40 -9.39 11.24
C ASN A 78 2.32 -9.97 10.32
N MET A 79 2.70 -10.65 9.24
CA MET A 79 1.74 -11.12 8.24
C MET A 79 2.19 -12.36 7.48
N HIS A 80 1.24 -13.00 6.81
CA HIS A 80 1.54 -14.08 5.88
C HIS A 80 1.92 -13.52 4.52
N THR A 81 3.00 -14.04 3.92
CA THR A 81 3.37 -13.78 2.52
C THR A 81 3.83 -15.07 1.85
N ARG A 82 3.80 -15.09 0.51
CA ARG A 82 4.40 -16.16 -0.29
C ARG A 82 5.86 -15.87 -0.66
N SER A 83 6.41 -14.71 -0.27
CA SER A 83 7.83 -14.40 -0.42
C SER A 83 8.68 -15.38 0.42
N PRO A 84 9.78 -15.94 -0.12
CA PRO A 84 10.71 -16.74 0.66
C PRO A 84 11.47 -15.87 1.68
N PRO A 85 12.07 -16.46 2.72
CA PRO A 85 12.93 -15.74 3.64
C PRO A 85 14.18 -15.22 2.91
N THR A 86 14.78 -14.14 3.42
CA THR A 86 16.01 -13.53 2.86
C THR A 86 17.17 -14.53 2.74
N VAL A 87 17.25 -15.47 3.69
CA VAL A 87 18.22 -16.57 3.67
C VAL A 87 17.44 -17.87 3.64
N GLU A 88 17.47 -18.55 2.50
CA GLU A 88 16.86 -19.86 2.32
C GLU A 88 17.87 -20.94 2.71
N THR A 89 17.67 -21.57 3.87
CA THR A 89 18.53 -22.67 4.36
C THR A 89 18.05 -24.04 3.89
N GLU A 90 16.80 -24.14 3.45
CA GLU A 90 16.14 -25.37 3.02
C GLU A 90 15.16 -25.07 1.89
N LYS A 91 14.90 -26.05 1.02
CA LYS A 91 13.92 -25.88 -0.05
C LYS A 91 12.52 -25.77 0.54
N LEU A 92 11.93 -24.60 0.39
CA LEU A 92 10.60 -24.29 0.91
C LEU A 92 9.48 -24.69 -0.09
N ASP A 93 8.31 -25.07 0.42
CA ASP A 93 7.12 -25.39 -0.38
C ASP A 93 6.42 -24.13 -0.95
N ASP A 94 5.54 -24.30 -1.92
CA ASP A 94 4.79 -23.17 -2.51
C ASP A 94 3.58 -22.80 -1.61
N GLY A 95 3.87 -22.24 -0.44
CA GLY A 95 2.89 -21.90 0.59
C GLY A 95 3.09 -20.50 1.17
N ALA A 96 1.99 -19.90 1.65
CA ALA A 96 2.08 -18.66 2.42
C ALA A 96 2.62 -18.96 3.82
N ARG A 97 3.52 -18.12 4.33
CA ARG A 97 4.17 -18.27 5.63
C ARG A 97 4.07 -16.99 6.42
N PHE A 98 3.92 -17.14 7.73
CA PHE A 98 3.93 -16.05 8.66
C PHE A 98 5.36 -15.57 8.92
N TYR A 99 5.56 -14.26 8.82
CA TYR A 99 6.80 -13.60 9.23
C TYR A 99 6.47 -12.41 10.12
N GLN A 100 7.41 -12.05 10.99
CA GLN A 100 7.29 -10.90 11.87
C GLN A 100 8.07 -9.70 11.31
N GLY A 101 7.48 -8.51 11.43
CA GLY A 101 8.14 -7.24 11.08
C GLY A 101 8.64 -7.16 9.63
N ILE A 102 7.91 -7.73 8.67
CA ILE A 102 8.27 -7.65 7.25
C ILE A 102 7.69 -6.40 6.59
N THR A 103 8.31 -5.96 5.50
CA THR A 103 7.92 -4.76 4.74
C THR A 103 7.46 -5.10 3.32
N GLU A 104 6.93 -6.31 3.15
CA GLU A 104 6.34 -6.80 1.91
C GLU A 104 5.01 -6.08 1.60
N PRO A 105 4.59 -6.00 0.32
CA PRO A 105 3.30 -5.44 -0.03
C PRO A 105 2.16 -6.28 0.57
N LEU A 106 1.16 -5.62 1.16
CA LEU A 106 -0.03 -6.26 1.73
C LEU A 106 -1.05 -6.67 0.65
N ALA A 107 -1.01 -6.01 -0.51
CA ALA A 107 -1.87 -6.34 -1.64
C ALA A 107 -1.25 -5.95 -2.98
N LEU A 108 -1.66 -6.67 -4.02
CA LEU A 108 -1.49 -6.29 -5.42
C LEU A 108 -2.88 -6.08 -6.02
N GLN A 109 -3.17 -4.87 -6.50
CA GLN A 109 -4.39 -4.58 -7.23
C GLN A 109 -4.09 -4.57 -8.74
N ILE A 110 -4.86 -5.34 -9.50
CA ILE A 110 -4.75 -5.42 -10.97
C ILE A 110 -5.96 -4.71 -11.58
N ARG A 111 -5.74 -3.65 -12.37
CA ARG A 111 -6.77 -2.95 -13.12
C ARG A 111 -6.53 -3.14 -14.62
N ARG A 112 -7.45 -3.80 -15.32
CA ARG A 112 -7.43 -3.87 -16.78
C ARG A 112 -7.95 -2.55 -17.34
N ARG A 113 -7.15 -1.88 -18.17
CA ARG A 113 -7.56 -0.64 -18.88
C ARG A 113 -8.09 -0.93 -20.28
N SER A 114 -7.58 -1.98 -20.91
CA SER A 114 -8.06 -2.58 -22.14
C SER A 114 -7.70 -4.07 -22.15
N ASP A 115 -8.01 -4.78 -23.25
CA ASP A 115 -7.58 -6.17 -23.44
C ASP A 115 -6.04 -6.32 -23.47
N SER A 116 -5.32 -5.22 -23.77
CA SER A 116 -3.87 -5.22 -23.96
C SER A 116 -3.10 -4.39 -22.93
N GLU A 117 -3.77 -3.66 -22.03
CA GLU A 117 -3.11 -2.79 -21.06
C GLU A 117 -3.56 -3.10 -19.63
N VAL A 118 -2.60 -3.38 -18.75
CA VAL A 118 -2.85 -3.66 -17.34
C VAL A 118 -2.11 -2.69 -16.42
N LYS A 119 -2.76 -2.26 -15.35
CA LYS A 119 -2.14 -1.51 -14.26
C LYS A 119 -2.02 -2.37 -13.03
N LEU A 120 -0.80 -2.48 -12.52
CA LEU A 120 -0.42 -3.21 -11.30
C LEU A 120 -0.15 -2.17 -10.21
N ILE A 121 -0.84 -2.26 -9.08
CA ILE A 121 -0.63 -1.35 -7.94
C ILE A 121 -0.24 -2.18 -6.72
N TRP A 122 0.99 -1.98 -6.26
CA TRP A 122 1.52 -2.58 -5.03
C TRP A 122 1.20 -1.71 -3.84
N TRP A 123 0.54 -2.27 -2.83
CA TRP A 123 0.09 -1.54 -1.66
C TRP A 123 0.90 -1.91 -0.43
N TYR A 124 1.35 -0.89 0.30
CA TYR A 124 2.09 -1.02 1.56
C TYR A 124 1.33 -0.37 2.71
N ALA A 125 1.67 -0.76 3.93
CA ALA A 125 1.35 0.04 5.11
C ALA A 125 2.50 1.02 5.37
N ALA A 126 2.16 2.25 5.73
CA ALA A 126 3.13 3.26 6.14
C ALA A 126 2.64 3.96 7.41
N THR A 127 3.56 4.54 8.17
CA THR A 127 3.21 5.42 9.30
C THR A 127 3.73 6.82 9.03
N VAL A 128 2.97 7.83 9.50
CA VAL A 128 3.39 9.24 9.49
C VAL A 128 4.68 9.38 10.29
N ASP A 129 5.62 10.16 9.77
CA ASP A 129 6.75 10.65 10.53
C ASP A 129 6.38 11.97 11.21
N GLU A 130 5.88 11.88 12.44
CA GLU A 130 5.43 13.04 13.23
C GLU A 130 6.58 14.02 13.59
N THR A 131 7.84 13.65 13.34
CA THR A 131 8.98 14.55 13.56
C THR A 131 9.21 15.51 12.40
N ILE A 132 8.60 15.23 11.24
CA ILE A 132 8.72 16.04 10.03
C ILE A 132 7.41 16.78 9.81
N PRO A 133 7.41 18.13 9.81
CA PRO A 133 6.20 18.89 9.55
C PRO A 133 5.70 18.59 8.12
N PRO A 134 4.37 18.54 7.90
CA PRO A 134 3.84 18.36 6.56
C PRO A 134 4.26 19.52 5.66
N VAL A 135 4.60 19.18 4.43
CA VAL A 135 4.85 20.14 3.36
C VAL A 135 3.57 20.38 2.57
N GLU A 136 3.54 21.45 1.78
CA GLU A 136 2.43 21.65 0.86
C GLU A 136 2.42 20.52 -0.19
N SER A 137 1.28 19.84 -0.35
CA SER A 137 1.09 18.79 -1.36
C SER A 137 1.32 19.38 -2.75
N LEU A 138 2.06 18.65 -3.60
CA LEU A 138 2.29 19.04 -5.00
C LEU A 138 1.00 18.95 -5.82
N GLU A 139 0.00 18.22 -5.32
CA GLU A 139 -1.28 17.97 -5.97
C GLU A 139 -2.46 18.58 -5.19
N LYS A 140 -2.21 19.64 -4.41
CA LYS A 140 -3.22 20.32 -3.59
C LYS A 140 -4.46 20.81 -4.36
N ASP A 141 -4.31 21.10 -5.65
CA ASP A 141 -5.41 21.54 -6.50
C ASP A 141 -6.29 20.37 -6.97
N LYS A 142 -5.81 19.13 -6.83
CA LYS A 142 -6.54 17.89 -7.19
C LYS A 142 -7.11 17.18 -5.97
N PHE A 143 -6.39 17.24 -4.85
CA PHE A 143 -6.72 16.48 -3.64
C PHE A 143 -6.79 17.35 -2.40
N ALA A 144 -7.86 17.16 -1.62
CA ALA A 144 -7.88 17.53 -0.21
C ALA A 144 -7.46 16.34 0.65
N VAL A 145 -6.70 16.60 1.72
CA VAL A 145 -6.11 15.57 2.58
C VAL A 145 -6.88 15.49 3.89
N HIS A 146 -7.36 14.29 4.24
CA HIS A 146 -8.13 14.05 5.46
C HIS A 146 -7.58 12.88 6.25
N PHE A 147 -7.64 12.98 7.57
CA PHE A 147 -7.43 11.86 8.47
C PHE A 147 -8.78 11.42 9.03
N PHE A 148 -9.06 10.13 8.96
CA PHE A 148 -10.26 9.51 9.52
C PHE A 148 -9.87 8.42 10.49
N SER A 149 -10.67 8.23 11.54
CA SER A 149 -10.50 7.09 12.45
C SER A 149 -10.59 5.76 11.70
N TYR A 150 -10.06 4.68 12.28
CA TYR A 150 -10.13 3.34 11.68
C TYR A 150 -11.57 2.87 11.38
N SER A 151 -12.56 3.30 12.15
CA SER A 151 -13.97 3.01 11.84
C SER A 151 -14.48 3.85 10.68
N ASP A 152 -14.27 5.17 10.75
CA ASP A 152 -14.89 6.11 9.82
C ASP A 152 -14.28 5.98 8.41
N VAL A 153 -13.00 5.64 8.30
CA VAL A 153 -12.31 5.51 7.01
C VAL A 153 -12.95 4.45 6.11
N LEU A 154 -13.50 3.38 6.69
CA LEU A 154 -14.14 2.29 5.96
C LEU A 154 -15.48 2.71 5.34
N ASP A 155 -16.14 3.69 5.94
CA ASP A 155 -17.38 4.27 5.39
C ASP A 155 -17.07 5.36 4.36
N LYS A 156 -15.93 6.06 4.52
CA LYS A 156 -15.51 7.17 3.66
C LYS A 156 -14.96 6.74 2.30
N LEU A 157 -14.07 5.75 2.25
CA LEU A 157 -13.43 5.33 0.99
C LEU A 157 -14.48 4.99 -0.09
N THR A 158 -14.35 5.52 -1.29
CA THR A 158 -15.39 5.33 -2.33
C THR A 158 -15.46 3.88 -2.81
N PHE A 159 -14.31 3.23 -3.00
CA PHE A 159 -14.25 1.91 -3.64
C PHE A 159 -14.25 0.77 -2.61
N ARG A 160 -15.17 -0.20 -2.78
CA ARG A 160 -15.29 -1.37 -1.90
C ARG A 160 -13.97 -2.15 -1.77
N THR A 161 -13.23 -2.32 -2.87
CA THR A 161 -11.94 -3.02 -2.87
C THR A 161 -10.91 -2.34 -1.96
N ASP A 162 -10.94 -1.01 -1.91
CA ASP A 162 -10.00 -0.24 -1.11
C ASP A 162 -10.43 -0.31 0.38
N ARG A 163 -11.74 -0.34 0.67
CA ARG A 163 -12.27 -0.61 2.03
C ARG A 163 -11.83 -1.97 2.56
N GLU A 164 -11.98 -3.03 1.76
CA GLU A 164 -11.59 -4.40 2.14
C GLU A 164 -10.08 -4.49 2.43
N MET A 165 -9.27 -3.87 1.56
CA MET A 165 -7.83 -3.80 1.73
C MET A 165 -7.42 -3.01 2.97
N VAL A 166 -8.03 -1.84 3.21
CA VAL A 166 -7.75 -1.01 4.40
C VAL A 166 -8.19 -1.71 5.67
N LYS A 167 -9.33 -2.40 5.66
CA LYS A 167 -9.76 -3.22 6.81
C LYS A 167 -8.71 -4.29 7.13
N LYS A 168 -8.19 -5.00 6.12
CA LYS A 168 -7.14 -6.00 6.34
C LYS A 168 -5.86 -5.36 6.88
N ALA A 169 -5.49 -4.17 6.40
CA ALA A 169 -4.32 -3.45 6.90
C ALA A 169 -4.50 -3.01 8.36
N ILE A 170 -5.69 -2.53 8.75
CA ILE A 170 -6.03 -2.21 10.15
C ILE A 170 -5.85 -3.45 11.02
N ASP A 171 -6.48 -4.58 10.65
CA ASP A 171 -6.38 -5.82 11.41
C ASP A 171 -4.90 -6.23 11.63
N LEU A 172 -4.06 -6.13 10.59
CA LEU A 172 -2.63 -6.45 10.68
C LEU A 172 -1.84 -5.47 11.57
N VAL A 173 -2.17 -4.17 11.52
CA VAL A 173 -1.53 -3.15 12.37
C VAL A 173 -1.89 -3.39 13.83
N GLU A 174 -3.16 -3.66 14.14
CA GLU A 174 -3.61 -3.96 15.49
C GLU A 174 -2.96 -5.26 16.03
N GLU A 175 -2.94 -6.33 15.23
CA GLU A 175 -2.25 -7.57 15.59
C GLU A 175 -0.74 -7.39 15.81
N THR A 176 -0.09 -6.52 15.04
CA THR A 176 1.35 -6.28 15.12
C THR A 176 1.73 -5.42 16.33
N TYR A 177 0.93 -4.40 16.67
CA TYR A 177 1.34 -3.35 17.59
C TYR A 177 0.50 -3.24 18.86
N GLU A 178 -0.74 -3.73 18.90
CA GLU A 178 -1.61 -3.59 20.08
C GLU A 178 -1.48 -4.74 21.07
N GLN A 179 -1.05 -5.91 20.61
CA GLN A 179 -0.64 -7.00 21.51
C GLN A 179 0.73 -6.74 22.17
N GLY A 180 1.40 -5.62 21.84
CA GLY A 180 2.76 -5.26 22.24
C GLY A 180 2.89 -3.91 22.94
N LEU A 181 1.85 -3.36 23.56
CA LEU A 181 1.90 -2.16 24.41
C LEU A 181 2.70 -2.37 25.72
N ILE A 182 3.87 -3.03 25.62
CA ILE A 182 4.95 -3.02 26.60
C ILE A 182 6.18 -2.40 25.91
N HIS A 183 6.37 -1.12 26.24
CA HIS A 183 7.51 -0.24 26.06
C HIS A 183 7.65 0.59 24.77
N PRO A 184 7.61 1.94 24.87
CA PRO A 184 8.19 2.81 23.86
C PRO A 184 9.73 2.72 23.90
N LEU A 185 10.34 2.87 22.74
CA LEU A 185 11.76 3.22 22.61
C LEU A 185 12.01 4.62 23.18
#